data_AF-A0A2K1QM34-F1
#
_entry.id   AF-A0A2K1QM34-F1
#
_cell.length_a   1.000
_cell.length_b   1.000
_cell.length_c   1.000
_cell.angle_alpha   90.00
_cell.angle_beta   90.00
_cell.angle_gamma   90.00
#
_symmetry.space_group_name_H-M   'P 1'
#
loop_
_entity.id
_entity.type
_entity.pdbx_description
1 polymer ?
#
loop_
_entity_poly.entity_id
_entity_poly.type
_entity_poly.pdbx_seq_one_letter_code
_entity_poly.pdbx_strand_id
1 'polypeptide(L)'
;MDRSSAGPGDGLLTPPEMSVSMDFHTDCDAGNVLAMFIQSMALVGGSQYVANFTAVYRDLLESYPEALTVLAEDWVWEKAHRPAPGRTVLRQFRRPIIAIENGRPQIHFARAFLLANNNHEDDVKASEPLSKTRPDALEALTRSANIHAVRLDQQVGDMVFINNFGVLHAREQFVDSPTDPARRRHILRLQLHDTEFGWPSAQTLKRSLQEQFAYAPSKHGLLTATEWMQLPRANRTYAYGVDGYESHD
;
A
#
# COMPACT_ATOMS: atom_id res chain seq x y z
N MET A 1 11.57 12.05 -15.60
CA MET A 1 10.34 12.36 -16.32
C MET A 1 9.76 13.59 -15.65
N ASP A 2 9.27 14.56 -16.42
CA ASP A 2 8.49 15.66 -15.83
C ASP A 2 7.16 15.08 -15.34
N ARG A 3 6.94 15.09 -14.03
CA ARG A 3 5.71 14.56 -13.40
C ARG A 3 4.61 15.62 -13.37
N SER A 4 4.91 16.88 -13.71
CA SER A 4 3.95 17.99 -13.62
C SER A 4 2.85 17.93 -14.69
N SER A 5 3.10 17.23 -15.80
CA SER A 5 2.14 17.05 -16.90
C SER A 5 1.37 15.73 -16.84
N ALA A 6 1.70 14.85 -15.89
CA ALA A 6 1.11 13.51 -15.80
C ALA A 6 -0.06 13.52 -14.80
N GLY A 7 -1.27 13.35 -15.32
CA GLY A 7 -2.51 13.37 -14.55
C GLY A 7 -2.97 11.95 -14.18
N PRO A 8 -3.78 11.77 -13.12
CA PRO A 8 -4.41 10.49 -12.85
C PRO A 8 -5.22 10.02 -14.06
N GLY A 9 -4.78 8.94 -14.73
CA GLY A 9 -5.51 8.33 -15.86
C GLY A 9 -4.81 8.35 -17.22
N ASP A 10 -3.66 9.01 -17.35
CA ASP A 10 -2.82 8.94 -18.58
C ASP A 10 -2.10 7.60 -18.75
N GLY A 11 -2.13 6.74 -17.73
CA GLY A 11 -1.59 5.38 -17.75
C GLY A 11 -0.06 5.32 -17.71
N LEU A 12 0.63 6.47 -17.58
CA LEU A 12 2.08 6.57 -17.61
C LEU A 12 2.71 6.43 -16.22
N LEU A 13 2.00 6.85 -15.17
CA LEU A 13 2.47 6.79 -13.78
C LEU A 13 1.54 5.98 -12.89
N THR A 14 2.15 5.22 -11.97
CA THR A 14 1.46 4.57 -10.86
C THR A 14 1.24 5.56 -9.71
N PRO A 15 0.30 5.30 -8.78
CA PRO A 15 0.00 6.24 -7.69
C PRO A 15 1.22 6.73 -6.87
N PRO A 16 2.21 5.89 -6.54
CA PRO A 16 3.43 6.34 -5.86
C PRO A 16 4.29 7.32 -6.66
N GLU A 17 4.17 7.31 -7.99
CA GLU A 17 4.98 8.11 -8.91
C GLU A 17 4.32 9.45 -9.26
N MET A 18 3.01 9.57 -9.08
CA MET A 18 2.28 10.83 -9.25
C MET A 18 2.66 11.84 -8.17
N SER A 19 2.56 13.14 -8.46
CA SER A 19 2.87 14.25 -7.55
C SER A 19 1.75 14.64 -6.58
N VAL A 20 0.55 14.07 -6.75
CA VAL A 20 -0.62 14.32 -5.89
C VAL A 20 -0.49 13.68 -4.50
N SER A 21 -1.31 14.08 -3.53
CA SER A 21 -1.33 13.43 -2.22
C SER A 21 -1.78 11.96 -2.31
N MET A 22 -1.34 11.16 -1.35
CA MET A 22 -1.82 9.80 -1.11
C MET A 22 -2.36 9.73 0.31
N ASP A 23 -3.65 9.44 0.44
CA ASP A 23 -4.29 9.23 1.74
C ASP A 23 -3.74 7.98 2.44
N PHE A 24 -4.07 7.83 3.72
CA PHE A 24 -3.66 6.68 4.52
C PHE A 24 -4.09 5.36 3.88
N HIS A 25 -3.13 4.48 3.66
CA HIS A 25 -3.30 3.15 3.10
C HIS A 25 -2.23 2.20 3.62
N THR A 26 -2.43 0.92 3.36
CA THR A 26 -1.38 -0.11 3.36
C THR A 26 -1.15 -0.53 1.90
N ASP A 27 0.03 -1.03 1.57
CA ASP A 27 0.26 -1.57 0.23
C ASP A 27 -0.56 -2.85 0.04
N CYS A 28 -1.60 -2.78 -0.81
CA CYS A 28 -2.49 -3.91 -1.00
C CYS A 28 -1.90 -5.00 -1.89
N ASP A 29 -2.05 -6.24 -1.44
CA ASP A 29 -1.43 -7.42 -2.03
C ASP A 29 0.11 -7.31 -2.15
N ALA A 30 0.75 -6.77 -1.11
CA ALA A 30 2.21 -6.68 -0.91
C ALA A 30 2.70 -7.46 0.32
N GLY A 31 4.01 -7.68 0.45
CA GLY A 31 4.63 -8.39 1.57
C GLY A 31 4.37 -7.77 2.96
N ASN A 32 4.85 -8.45 4.02
CA ASN A 32 4.66 -8.03 5.41
C ASN A 32 5.38 -6.72 5.74
N VAL A 33 6.50 -6.44 5.06
CA VAL A 33 7.29 -5.24 5.29
C VAL A 33 7.42 -4.44 4.00
N LEU A 34 7.10 -3.15 4.08
CA LEU A 34 7.44 -2.17 3.06
C LEU A 34 8.76 -1.51 3.46
N ALA A 35 9.79 -1.71 2.66
CA ALA A 35 11.09 -1.06 2.81
C ALA A 35 11.24 0.08 1.79
N MET A 36 11.74 1.21 2.25
CA MET A 36 11.96 2.41 1.46
C MET A 36 13.36 2.97 1.72
N PHE A 37 14.09 3.28 0.65
CA PHE A 37 15.37 3.99 0.73
C PHE A 37 15.23 5.37 0.09
N ILE A 38 15.57 6.41 0.86
CA ILE A 38 15.39 7.81 0.47
C ILE A 38 16.62 8.29 -0.31
N GLN A 39 16.57 8.14 -1.63
CA GLN A 39 17.68 8.54 -2.50
C GLN A 39 17.71 10.05 -2.75
N SER A 40 16.55 10.69 -2.90
CA SER A 40 16.43 12.14 -3.01
C SER A 40 15.03 12.62 -2.64
N MET A 41 14.95 13.85 -2.13
CA MET A 41 13.71 14.49 -1.68
C MET A 41 13.14 15.41 -2.76
N ALA A 42 11.85 15.72 -2.68
CA ALA A 42 11.21 16.71 -3.54
C ALA A 42 11.78 18.13 -3.29
N LEU A 43 11.50 19.06 -4.20
CA LEU A 43 11.81 20.48 -3.96
C LEU A 43 10.94 21.04 -2.83
N VAL A 44 9.64 20.74 -2.86
CA VAL A 44 8.62 21.14 -1.89
C VAL A 44 7.68 19.97 -1.59
N GLY A 45 7.29 19.81 -0.32
CA GLY A 45 6.28 18.82 0.12
C GLY A 45 6.79 17.38 0.07
N GLY A 46 5.85 16.43 -0.03
CA GLY A 46 6.15 15.01 -0.10
C GLY A 46 6.49 14.37 1.25
N SER A 47 6.15 15.04 2.35
CA SER A 47 6.27 14.51 3.71
C SER A 47 5.53 13.18 3.80
N GLN A 48 6.15 12.21 4.48
CA GLN A 48 5.53 10.92 4.75
C GLN A 48 4.93 10.91 6.15
N TYR A 49 3.78 10.28 6.26
CA TYR A 49 3.07 10.11 7.51
C TYR A 49 2.80 8.65 7.76
N VAL A 50 2.83 8.25 9.02
CA VAL A 50 2.45 6.91 9.46
C VAL A 50 1.41 7.00 10.57
N ALA A 51 0.51 6.03 10.64
CA ALA A 51 -0.42 5.87 11.73
C ALA A 51 -0.43 4.40 12.20
N ASN A 52 -0.19 4.19 13.50
CA ASN A 52 -0.24 2.85 14.10
C ASN A 52 -1.69 2.37 14.14
N PHE A 53 -2.00 1.30 13.41
CA PHE A 53 -3.35 0.78 13.31
C PHE A 53 -3.90 0.28 14.65
N THR A 54 -3.05 -0.12 15.61
CA THR A 54 -3.54 -0.47 16.96
C THR A 54 -4.09 0.76 17.70
N ALA A 55 -3.48 1.94 17.51
CA ALA A 55 -3.99 3.18 18.09
C ALA A 55 -5.29 3.61 17.40
N VAL A 56 -5.30 3.55 16.06
CA VAL A 56 -6.51 3.80 15.24
C VAL A 56 -7.64 2.86 15.63
N TYR A 57 -7.38 1.57 15.74
CA TYR A 57 -8.36 0.56 16.14
C TYR A 57 -8.97 0.86 17.51
N ARG A 58 -8.15 1.30 18.49
CA ARG A 58 -8.63 1.68 19.82
C ARG A 58 -9.53 2.92 19.77
N ASP A 59 -9.11 3.96 19.06
CA ASP A 59 -9.93 5.18 18.89
C ASP A 59 -11.25 4.88 18.19
N LEU A 60 -11.24 4.01 17.16
CA LEU A 60 -12.46 3.51 16.54
C LEU A 60 -13.32 2.69 17.51
N LEU A 61 -12.72 1.84 18.34
CA LEU A 61 -13.46 1.04 19.33
C LEU A 61 -14.18 1.92 20.36
N GLU A 62 -13.57 3.02 20.77
CA GLU A 62 -14.12 3.96 21.75
C GLU A 62 -15.14 4.93 21.13
N SER A 63 -14.84 5.47 19.95
CA SER A 63 -15.62 6.54 19.33
C SER A 63 -16.66 6.04 18.32
N TYR A 64 -16.37 4.94 17.62
CA TYR A 64 -17.11 4.46 16.44
C TYR A 64 -17.15 2.91 16.33
N PRO A 65 -17.58 2.17 17.39
CA PRO A 65 -17.47 0.71 17.42
C PRO A 65 -18.20 0.01 16.28
N GLU A 66 -19.32 0.55 15.80
CA GLU A 66 -20.05 0.05 14.64
C GLU A 66 -19.24 0.11 13.34
N ALA A 67 -18.32 1.08 13.19
CA ALA A 67 -17.44 1.16 12.03
C ALA A 67 -16.50 -0.05 11.97
N LEU A 68 -16.05 -0.57 13.12
CA LEU A 68 -15.21 -1.76 13.16
C LEU A 68 -15.96 -3.00 12.64
N THR A 69 -17.24 -3.13 12.98
CA THR A 69 -18.09 -4.20 12.43
C THR A 69 -18.14 -4.13 10.92
N VAL A 70 -18.42 -2.94 10.36
CA VAL A 70 -18.52 -2.72 8.91
C VAL A 70 -17.16 -2.95 8.22
N LEU A 71 -16.05 -2.52 8.81
CA LEU A 71 -14.70 -2.76 8.26
C LEU A 71 -14.31 -4.24 8.25
N ALA A 72 -14.91 -5.07 9.11
CA ALA A 72 -14.68 -6.51 9.22
C ALA A 72 -15.62 -7.36 8.33
N GLU A 73 -16.57 -6.76 7.62
CA GLU A 73 -17.43 -7.44 6.64
C GLU A 73 -16.68 -7.77 5.34
N ASP A 74 -17.25 -8.60 4.45
CA ASP A 74 -16.68 -8.86 3.13
C ASP A 74 -16.93 -7.69 2.14
N TRP A 75 -15.88 -6.91 1.88
CA TRP A 75 -15.89 -5.82 0.88
C TRP A 75 -15.57 -6.33 -0.51
N VAL A 76 -16.13 -5.70 -1.55
CA VAL A 76 -15.72 -5.93 -2.94
C VAL A 76 -14.48 -5.10 -3.23
N TRP A 77 -13.43 -5.78 -3.70
CA TRP A 77 -12.17 -5.19 -4.10
C TRP A 77 -12.00 -5.32 -5.60
N GLU A 78 -11.51 -4.26 -6.23
CA GLU A 78 -11.16 -4.23 -7.63
C GLU A 78 -9.70 -3.83 -7.82
N LYS A 79 -8.94 -4.66 -8.52
CA LYS A 79 -7.53 -4.38 -8.78
C LYS A 79 -7.13 -4.79 -10.17
N ALA A 80 -6.44 -3.89 -10.86
CA ALA A 80 -5.80 -4.20 -12.13
C ALA A 80 -4.70 -5.26 -11.92
N HIS A 81 -4.78 -6.33 -12.69
CA HIS A 81 -3.82 -7.40 -12.75
C HIS A 81 -3.21 -7.44 -14.14
N ARG A 82 -1.88 -7.54 -14.23
CA ARG A 82 -1.15 -7.58 -15.50
C ARG A 82 -0.51 -8.94 -15.69
N PRO A 83 -1.23 -9.93 -16.25
CA PRO A 83 -0.73 -11.30 -16.37
C PRO A 83 0.36 -11.43 -17.44
N ALA A 84 0.46 -10.47 -18.37
CA ALA A 84 1.44 -10.44 -19.44
C ALA A 84 1.73 -9.00 -19.88
N PRO A 85 2.89 -8.72 -20.50
CA PRO A 85 3.18 -7.42 -21.11
C PRO A 85 2.06 -6.99 -22.05
N GLY A 86 1.62 -5.73 -21.94
CA GLY A 86 0.53 -5.17 -22.75
C GLY A 86 -0.88 -5.65 -22.39
N ARG A 87 -1.05 -6.61 -21.46
CA ARG A 87 -2.35 -7.11 -21.03
C ARG A 87 -2.66 -6.67 -19.60
N THR A 88 -3.77 -5.96 -19.43
CA THR A 88 -4.33 -5.62 -18.11
C THR A 88 -5.73 -6.21 -18.02
N VAL A 89 -6.01 -6.95 -16.95
CA VAL A 89 -7.33 -7.48 -16.62
C VAL A 89 -7.75 -6.94 -15.26
N LEU A 90 -9.02 -6.64 -15.08
CA LEU A 90 -9.56 -6.24 -13.78
C LEU A 90 -9.93 -7.51 -13.00
N ARG A 91 -9.39 -7.66 -11.79
CA ARG A 91 -9.78 -8.74 -10.87
C ARG A 91 -10.71 -8.17 -9.81
N GLN A 92 -11.83 -8.84 -9.61
CA GLN A 92 -12.76 -8.61 -8.50
C GLN A 92 -12.64 -9.75 -7.49
N PHE A 93 -12.63 -9.43 -6.20
CA PHE A 93 -12.62 -10.42 -5.12
C PHE A 93 -13.23 -9.82 -3.86
N ARG A 94 -13.54 -10.67 -2.86
CA ARG A 94 -14.14 -10.22 -1.60
C ARG A 94 -13.33 -10.61 -0.38
N ARG A 95 -13.09 -9.64 0.50
CA ARG A 95 -12.44 -9.81 1.80
C ARG A 95 -12.69 -8.61 2.71
N PRO A 96 -12.54 -8.76 4.03
CA PRO A 96 -12.53 -7.63 4.95
C PRO A 96 -11.34 -6.69 4.78
N ILE A 97 -11.51 -5.48 5.32
CA ILE A 97 -10.46 -4.46 5.42
C ILE A 97 -9.61 -4.70 6.67
N ILE A 98 -10.24 -5.14 7.76
CA ILE A 98 -9.57 -5.37 9.04
C ILE A 98 -9.80 -6.80 9.53
N ALA A 99 -8.86 -7.32 10.31
CA ALA A 99 -8.98 -8.60 10.98
C ALA A 99 -8.22 -8.57 12.31
N ILE A 100 -8.52 -9.52 13.19
CA ILE A 100 -7.76 -9.74 14.42
C ILE A 100 -7.18 -11.14 14.34
N GLU A 101 -5.87 -11.24 14.48
CA GLU A 101 -5.14 -12.50 14.52
C GLU A 101 -4.30 -12.51 15.80
N ASN A 102 -4.45 -13.55 16.64
CA ASN A 102 -3.75 -13.69 17.91
C ASN A 102 -3.83 -12.42 18.81
N GLY A 103 -5.01 -11.81 18.87
CA GLY A 103 -5.27 -10.62 19.68
C GLY A 103 -4.65 -9.32 19.15
N ARG A 104 -4.10 -9.33 17.92
CA ARG A 104 -3.51 -8.14 17.30
C ARG A 104 -4.33 -7.70 16.09
N PRO A 105 -4.80 -6.44 16.04
CA PRO A 105 -5.54 -5.93 14.90
C PRO A 105 -4.59 -5.73 13.70
N GLN A 106 -5.05 -6.15 12.54
CA GLN A 106 -4.40 -5.98 11.25
C GLN A 106 -5.32 -5.24 10.30
N ILE A 107 -4.72 -4.48 9.40
CA ILE A 107 -5.43 -3.73 8.37
C ILE A 107 -4.82 -4.00 7.00
N HIS A 108 -5.71 -4.07 6.03
CA HIS A 108 -5.39 -4.08 4.62
C HIS A 108 -6.35 -3.14 3.90
N PHE A 109 -5.87 -1.95 3.62
CA PHE A 109 -6.71 -0.85 3.19
C PHE A 109 -6.03 -0.02 2.10
N ALA A 110 -6.69 0.14 0.96
CA ALA A 110 -6.40 1.23 0.05
C ALA A 110 -7.71 1.62 -0.62
N ARG A 111 -8.18 2.84 -0.34
CA ARG A 111 -9.49 3.31 -0.79
C ARG A 111 -9.67 3.19 -2.31
N ALA A 112 -8.60 3.39 -3.07
CA ALA A 112 -8.59 3.27 -4.53
C ALA A 112 -9.07 1.90 -5.07
N PHE A 113 -8.91 0.81 -4.30
CA PHE A 113 -9.35 -0.53 -4.72
C PHE A 113 -10.78 -0.87 -4.26
N LEU A 114 -11.40 -0.01 -3.45
CA LEU A 114 -12.78 -0.17 -2.97
C LEU A 114 -13.77 0.71 -3.76
N LEU A 115 -13.28 1.82 -4.31
CA LEU A 115 -14.07 2.91 -4.90
C LEU A 115 -14.57 2.67 -6.33
N ALA A 116 -14.31 1.52 -6.93
CA ALA A 116 -14.97 1.18 -8.21
C ALA A 116 -16.49 0.91 -8.04
N ASN A 117 -17.00 0.99 -6.80
CA ASN A 117 -18.34 0.58 -6.40
C ASN A 117 -19.24 1.68 -5.85
N ASN A 118 -19.30 2.83 -6.51
CA ASN A 118 -20.49 3.69 -6.38
C ASN A 118 -21.73 3.09 -7.08
N ASN A 119 -21.59 1.95 -7.79
CA ASN A 119 -22.65 1.32 -8.59
C ASN A 119 -23.07 -0.09 -8.12
N HIS A 120 -22.66 -0.57 -6.94
CA HIS A 120 -23.19 -1.82 -6.40
C HIS A 120 -24.25 -1.53 -5.34
N GLU A 121 -25.46 -1.22 -5.82
CA GLU A 121 -26.69 -1.15 -5.02
C GLU A 121 -27.10 -2.54 -4.48
N ASP A 122 -26.52 -3.63 -4.99
CA ASP A 122 -27.10 -4.97 -4.92
C ASP A 122 -26.75 -5.83 -3.69
N ASP A 123 -26.11 -5.29 -2.65
CA ASP A 123 -25.68 -6.11 -1.50
C ASP A 123 -26.04 -5.54 -0.13
N VAL A 124 -27.06 -4.68 -0.08
CA VAL A 124 -27.81 -4.45 1.16
C VAL A 124 -28.77 -5.63 1.32
N LYS A 125 -28.26 -6.79 1.73
CA LYS A 125 -29.14 -7.75 2.43
C LYS A 125 -29.78 -6.96 3.57
N ALA A 126 -31.10 -7.05 3.65
CA ALA A 126 -31.94 -6.48 4.69
C ALA A 126 -31.62 -7.09 6.07
N SER A 127 -30.41 -6.89 6.57
CA SER A 127 -30.13 -6.80 8.00
C SER A 127 -30.39 -5.37 8.41
N GLU A 128 -30.93 -5.19 9.61
CA GLU A 128 -31.33 -3.90 10.20
C GLU A 128 -30.39 -2.74 9.83
N PRO A 129 -30.90 -1.50 9.71
CA PRO A 129 -30.05 -0.35 9.41
C PRO A 129 -28.93 -0.29 10.46
N LEU A 130 -27.74 -0.73 10.08
CA LEU A 130 -26.53 -0.39 10.81
C LEU A 130 -26.55 1.13 10.89
N SER A 131 -26.37 1.68 12.09
CA SER A 131 -26.40 3.14 12.29
C SER A 131 -25.36 3.88 11.45
N LYS A 132 -24.43 3.15 10.81
CA LYS A 132 -23.40 3.66 9.89
C LYS A 132 -23.28 2.83 8.62
N THR A 133 -23.13 3.54 7.51
CA THR A 133 -22.91 2.98 6.17
C THR A 133 -21.43 2.67 5.91
N ARG A 134 -21.14 1.90 4.86
CA ARG A 134 -19.76 1.65 4.38
C ARG A 134 -18.95 2.96 4.19
N PRO A 135 -19.47 4.00 3.51
CA PRO A 135 -18.81 5.31 3.47
C PRO A 135 -18.45 5.88 4.84
N ASP A 136 -19.37 5.85 5.80
CA ASP A 136 -19.15 6.40 7.15
C ASP A 136 -18.03 5.65 7.89
N ALA A 137 -17.94 4.33 7.70
CA ALA A 137 -16.86 3.51 8.29
C ALA A 137 -15.48 3.88 7.70
N LEU A 138 -15.40 4.14 6.39
CA LEU A 138 -14.17 4.59 5.75
C LEU A 138 -13.78 6.00 6.18
N GLU A 139 -14.75 6.89 6.39
CA GLU A 139 -14.53 8.23 6.91
C GLU A 139 -14.03 8.18 8.36
N ALA A 140 -14.66 7.38 9.23
CA ALA A 140 -14.21 7.17 10.60
C ALA A 140 -12.77 6.66 10.65
N LEU A 141 -12.43 5.65 9.82
CA LEU A 141 -11.06 5.14 9.69
C LEU A 141 -10.07 6.23 9.27
N THR A 142 -10.43 7.01 8.24
CA THR A 142 -9.57 8.09 7.73
C THR A 142 -9.36 9.17 8.78
N ARG A 143 -10.42 9.58 9.48
CA ARG A 143 -10.37 10.55 10.56
C ARG A 143 -9.46 10.08 11.69
N SER A 144 -9.65 8.85 12.17
CA SER A 144 -8.85 8.27 13.24
C SER A 144 -7.37 8.15 12.85
N ALA A 145 -7.08 7.71 11.63
CA ALA A 145 -5.71 7.67 11.11
C ALA A 145 -5.04 9.06 11.08
N ASN A 146 -5.79 10.11 10.73
CA ASN A 146 -5.29 11.49 10.77
C ASN A 146 -5.04 12.00 12.20
N ILE A 147 -5.89 11.66 13.16
CA ILE A 147 -5.70 12.01 14.57
C ILE A 147 -4.41 11.39 15.12
N HIS A 148 -4.11 10.15 14.72
CA HIS A 148 -2.93 9.40 15.14
C HIS A 148 -1.75 9.50 14.17
N ALA A 149 -1.78 10.45 13.24
CA ALA A 149 -0.73 10.62 12.25
C ALA A 149 0.56 11.14 12.88
N VAL A 150 1.67 10.48 12.55
CA VAL A 150 3.03 10.92 12.89
C VAL A 150 3.76 11.23 11.59
N ARG A 151 4.27 12.46 11.47
CA ARG A 151 5.14 12.85 10.36
C ARG A 151 6.51 12.21 10.56
N LEU A 152 7.01 11.52 9.53
CA LEU A 152 8.39 11.02 9.52
C LEU A 152 9.35 12.15 9.14
N ASP A 153 10.44 12.29 9.88
CA ASP A 153 11.49 13.28 9.59
C ASP A 153 12.62 12.69 8.72
N GLN A 154 12.23 12.19 7.56
CA GLN A 154 13.15 11.47 6.66
C GLN A 154 14.19 12.40 6.02
N GLN A 155 15.41 11.90 5.94
CA GLN A 155 16.55 12.53 5.27
C GLN A 155 17.05 11.67 4.12
N VAL A 156 17.83 12.29 3.22
CA VAL A 156 18.51 11.55 2.15
C VAL A 156 19.49 10.56 2.78
N GLY A 157 19.41 9.30 2.36
CA GLY A 157 20.18 8.19 2.90
C GLY A 157 19.43 7.33 3.92
N ASP A 158 18.28 7.79 4.42
CA ASP A 158 17.49 7.00 5.37
C ASP A 158 16.90 5.75 4.74
N MET A 159 16.80 4.70 5.55
CA MET A 159 16.04 3.49 5.26
C MET A 159 14.87 3.39 6.22
N VAL A 160 13.66 3.22 5.69
CA VAL A 160 12.43 3.10 6.47
C VAL A 160 11.79 1.75 6.19
N PHE A 161 11.56 1.00 7.27
CA PHE A 161 10.88 -0.29 7.25
C PHE A 161 9.54 -0.15 7.96
N ILE A 162 8.46 -0.39 7.22
CA ILE A 162 7.09 -0.27 7.70
C ILE A 162 6.49 -1.66 7.76
N ASN A 163 5.95 -2.01 8.93
CA ASN A 163 5.10 -3.17 9.09
C ASN A 163 3.76 -2.90 8.38
N ASN A 164 3.60 -3.47 7.19
CA ASN A 164 2.51 -3.16 6.27
C ASN A 164 1.13 -3.68 6.74
N PHE A 165 1.07 -4.52 7.78
CA PHE A 165 -0.18 -5.02 8.36
C PHE A 165 -0.67 -4.21 9.56
N GLY A 166 0.22 -3.45 10.19
CA GLY A 166 -0.10 -2.70 11.41
C GLY A 166 0.11 -1.19 11.30
N VAL A 167 0.65 -0.70 10.20
CA VAL A 167 0.96 0.73 10.03
C VAL A 167 0.39 1.20 8.70
N LEU A 168 -0.54 2.15 8.78
CA LEU A 168 -1.01 2.91 7.63
C LEU A 168 0.04 3.96 7.28
N HIS A 169 0.25 4.22 6.00
CA HIS A 169 1.12 5.27 5.50
C HIS A 169 0.42 6.19 4.52
N ALA A 170 0.79 7.46 4.57
CA ALA A 170 0.28 8.51 3.69
C ALA A 170 1.44 9.39 3.21
N ARG A 171 1.18 10.16 2.16
CA ARG A 171 2.16 11.10 1.62
C ARG A 171 1.46 12.38 1.19
N GLU A 172 2.04 13.51 1.55
CA GLU A 172 1.66 14.80 1.00
C GLU A 172 1.89 14.88 -0.52
N GLN A 173 1.17 15.81 -1.15
CA GLN A 173 1.53 16.26 -2.49
C GLN A 173 2.95 16.85 -2.50
N PHE A 174 3.61 16.82 -3.65
CA PHE A 174 4.96 17.34 -3.78
C PHE A 174 5.22 17.97 -5.14
N VAL A 175 6.25 18.82 -5.17
CA VAL A 175 6.75 19.45 -6.40
C VAL A 175 8.22 19.09 -6.56
N ASP A 176 8.57 18.56 -7.72
CA ASP A 176 9.94 18.28 -8.10
C ASP A 176 10.60 19.50 -8.75
N SER A 177 11.92 19.64 -8.61
CA SER A 177 12.64 20.71 -9.29
C SER A 177 12.69 20.48 -10.81
N PRO A 178 12.33 21.49 -11.64
CA PRO A 178 12.45 21.38 -13.09
C PRO A 178 13.92 21.35 -13.54
N THR A 179 14.83 21.98 -12.78
CA THR A 179 16.22 22.19 -13.18
C THR A 179 17.24 21.39 -12.37
N ASP A 180 16.94 21.02 -11.13
CA ASP A 180 17.86 20.31 -10.24
C ASP A 180 17.43 18.84 -10.03
N PRO A 181 18.14 17.85 -10.62
CA PRO A 181 17.83 16.44 -10.45
C PRO A 181 17.96 15.91 -9.01
N ALA A 182 18.75 16.55 -8.15
CA ALA A 182 18.91 16.16 -6.75
C ALA A 182 17.71 16.57 -5.87
N ARG A 183 16.89 17.50 -6.38
CA ARG A 183 15.63 17.96 -5.77
C ARG A 183 14.41 17.41 -6.49
N ARG A 184 14.58 16.24 -7.11
CA ARG A 184 13.48 15.42 -7.63
C ARG A 184 13.35 14.19 -6.75
N ARG A 185 12.15 13.95 -6.21
CA ARG A 185 11.89 12.85 -5.28
C ARG A 185 12.18 11.50 -5.92
N HIS A 186 13.06 10.73 -5.29
CA HIS A 186 13.40 9.38 -5.71
C HIS A 186 13.52 8.48 -4.47
N ILE A 187 12.63 7.50 -4.38
CA ILE A 187 12.61 6.52 -3.31
C ILE A 187 12.62 5.15 -3.95
N LEU A 188 13.60 4.32 -3.57
CA LEU A 188 13.60 2.91 -3.92
C LEU A 188 12.69 2.18 -2.95
N ARG A 189 11.80 1.33 -3.47
CA ARG A 189 10.83 0.58 -2.68
C ARG A 189 11.04 -0.91 -2.88
N LEU A 190 11.02 -1.64 -1.77
CA LEU A 190 11.07 -3.10 -1.74
C LEU A 190 9.90 -3.59 -0.89
N GLN A 191 9.20 -4.60 -1.38
CA GLN A 191 8.22 -5.33 -0.58
C GLN A 191 8.89 -6.61 -0.15
N LEU A 192 8.87 -6.90 1.15
CA LEU A 192 9.54 -8.05 1.73
C LEU A 192 8.49 -8.97 2.35
N HIS A 193 8.65 -10.27 2.10
CA HIS A 193 7.87 -11.33 2.72
C HIS A 193 8.85 -12.29 3.39
N ASP A 194 8.72 -12.41 4.70
CA ASP A 194 9.51 -13.33 5.51
C ASP A 194 8.54 -14.39 6.06
N THR A 195 8.80 -15.65 5.72
CA THR A 195 7.95 -16.79 6.09
C THR A 195 8.22 -17.31 7.50
N GLU A 196 9.35 -16.95 8.11
CA GLU A 196 9.78 -17.40 9.43
C GLU A 196 9.51 -16.33 10.51
N PHE A 197 9.95 -15.09 10.26
CA PHE A 197 9.87 -13.99 11.23
C PHE A 197 8.87 -12.89 10.83
N GLY A 198 8.31 -12.96 9.63
CA GLY A 198 7.28 -12.01 9.20
C GLY A 198 6.01 -12.15 10.03
N TRP A 199 5.32 -11.04 10.29
CA TRP A 199 4.04 -11.10 11.00
C TRP A 199 3.01 -11.88 10.18
N PRO A 200 2.46 -13.01 10.67
CA PRO A 200 1.47 -13.76 9.92
C PRO A 200 0.25 -12.92 9.56
N SER A 201 -0.17 -12.95 8.30
CA SER A 201 -1.44 -12.34 7.87
C SER A 201 -2.61 -13.11 8.48
N ALA A 202 -3.63 -12.39 8.96
CA ALA A 202 -4.89 -13.00 9.36
C ALA A 202 -5.49 -13.81 8.21
N GLN A 203 -6.00 -15.02 8.49
CA GLN A 203 -6.53 -15.91 7.45
C GLN A 203 -7.73 -15.30 6.71
N THR A 204 -8.55 -14.52 7.42
CA THR A 204 -9.75 -13.85 6.87
C THR A 204 -9.43 -12.76 5.86
N LEU A 205 -8.21 -12.19 5.87
CA LEU A 205 -7.76 -11.26 4.85
C LEU A 205 -7.46 -11.96 3.50
N LYS A 206 -7.56 -13.31 3.44
CA LYS A 206 -7.52 -14.15 2.23
C LYS A 206 -6.35 -13.81 1.29
N ARG A 207 -5.14 -13.63 1.85
CA ARG A 207 -3.94 -13.25 1.07
C ARG A 207 -3.10 -14.47 0.69
N SER A 208 -2.98 -14.76 -0.60
CA SER A 208 -1.95 -15.68 -1.12
C SER A 208 -0.69 -14.87 -1.45
N LEU A 209 0.19 -14.71 -0.44
CA LEU A 209 1.50 -14.08 -0.63
C LEU A 209 2.50 -15.00 -1.32
N GLN A 210 2.34 -16.31 -1.11
CA GLN A 210 3.27 -17.30 -1.64
C GLN A 210 3.34 -17.27 -3.16
N GLU A 211 2.22 -17.14 -3.86
CA GLU A 211 2.20 -16.97 -5.33
C GLU A 211 2.93 -15.72 -5.82
N GLN A 212 2.98 -14.66 -5.00
CA GLN A 212 3.61 -13.39 -5.35
C GLN A 212 5.11 -13.35 -5.06
N PHE A 213 5.58 -14.14 -4.09
CA PHE A 213 6.97 -14.11 -3.64
C PHE A 213 7.76 -15.39 -4.00
N ALA A 214 7.09 -16.51 -4.28
CA ALA A 214 7.71 -17.79 -4.64
C ALA A 214 8.09 -17.85 -6.13
N TYR A 215 9.00 -16.97 -6.56
CA TYR A 215 9.62 -17.09 -7.87
C TYR A 215 10.66 -18.22 -7.88
N ALA A 216 10.69 -18.98 -8.98
CA ALA A 216 11.79 -19.92 -9.18
C ALA A 216 13.10 -19.11 -9.38
N PRO A 217 14.26 -19.60 -8.91
CA PRO A 217 15.55 -18.91 -9.10
C PRO A 217 15.85 -18.52 -10.54
N SER A 218 15.43 -19.33 -11.52
CA SER A 218 15.58 -19.04 -12.95
C SER A 218 14.77 -17.84 -13.45
N LYS A 219 13.79 -17.38 -12.67
CA LYS A 219 13.00 -16.17 -12.91
C LYS A 219 13.53 -14.95 -12.15
N HIS A 220 14.55 -15.12 -11.32
CA HIS A 220 15.21 -14.00 -10.64
C HIS A 220 16.07 -13.26 -11.66
N GLY A 221 15.55 -12.15 -12.20
CA GLY A 221 16.28 -11.32 -13.16
C GLY A 221 17.33 -10.46 -12.47
N LEU A 222 18.44 -11.03 -11.99
CA LEU A 222 19.51 -10.26 -11.37
C LEU A 222 20.13 -9.30 -12.40
N LEU A 223 20.25 -8.03 -12.02
CA LEU A 223 20.92 -7.00 -12.82
C LEU A 223 22.17 -6.54 -12.09
N THR A 224 23.26 -6.39 -12.82
CA THR A 224 24.43 -5.65 -12.33
C THR A 224 24.06 -4.20 -12.07
N ALA A 225 24.83 -3.51 -11.22
CA ALA A 225 24.64 -2.08 -11.00
C ALA A 225 24.69 -1.28 -12.32
N THR A 226 25.54 -1.69 -13.26
CA THR A 226 25.64 -1.07 -14.58
C THR A 226 24.36 -1.22 -15.39
N GLU A 227 23.81 -2.44 -15.48
CA GLU A 227 22.56 -2.70 -16.20
C GLU A 227 21.37 -1.98 -15.55
N TRP A 228 21.28 -1.99 -14.21
CA TRP A 228 20.29 -1.23 -13.47
C TRP A 228 20.36 0.28 -13.76
N MET A 229 21.58 0.82 -13.85
CA MET A 229 21.79 2.24 -14.10
C MET A 229 21.42 2.67 -15.52
N GLN A 230 21.41 1.74 -16.49
CA GLN A 230 20.96 2.01 -17.85
C GLN A 230 19.44 2.09 -17.99
N LEU A 231 18.67 1.50 -17.04
CA LEU A 231 17.22 1.60 -17.06
C LEU A 231 16.75 3.04 -16.77
N PRO A 232 15.73 3.56 -17.49
CA PRO A 232 15.10 4.82 -17.16
C PRO A 232 14.68 4.83 -15.69
N ARG A 233 14.91 5.93 -14.96
CA ARG A 233 14.61 5.98 -13.51
C ARG A 233 13.16 5.62 -13.16
N ALA A 234 12.20 5.91 -14.03
CA ALA A 234 10.79 5.55 -13.86
C ALA A 234 10.50 4.06 -14.09
N ASN A 235 11.39 3.35 -14.80
CA ASN A 235 11.25 1.93 -15.13
C ASN A 235 12.15 1.05 -14.25
N ARG A 236 12.77 1.63 -13.22
CA ARG A 236 13.53 0.91 -12.18
C ARG A 236 12.56 0.33 -11.13
N THR A 237 11.47 -0.25 -11.62
CA THR A 237 10.44 -0.90 -10.82
C THR A 237 10.55 -2.38 -11.14
N TYR A 238 11.34 -3.10 -10.35
CA TYR A 238 11.48 -4.54 -10.47
C TYR A 238 10.88 -5.21 -9.24
N ALA A 239 9.87 -6.04 -9.47
CA ALA A 239 9.34 -6.95 -8.45
C ALA A 239 10.29 -8.15 -8.37
N TYR A 240 11.11 -8.19 -7.33
CA TYR A 240 11.84 -9.39 -6.94
C TYR A 240 11.08 -10.01 -5.76
N GLY A 241 10.66 -11.27 -5.90
CA GLY A 241 10.58 -12.14 -4.73
C GLY A 241 11.96 -12.71 -4.52
N VAL A 242 12.61 -12.37 -3.41
CA VAL A 242 13.79 -13.08 -2.94
C VAL A 242 13.33 -13.75 -1.66
N ASP A 243 13.23 -15.08 -1.68
CA ASP A 243 13.09 -15.86 -0.45
C ASP A 243 14.43 -15.79 0.28
N GLY A 244 14.40 -15.40 1.54
CA GLY A 244 15.55 -14.97 2.31
C GLY A 244 16.29 -16.09 3.03
N TYR A 245 16.21 -17.35 2.60
CA TYR A 245 16.90 -18.44 3.30
C TYR A 245 17.95 -19.21 2.49
N GLU A 246 19.11 -19.33 3.16
CA GLU A 246 20.29 -20.10 2.83
C GLU A 246 20.19 -21.48 3.51
N SER A 247 19.60 -22.47 2.85
CA SER A 247 19.90 -23.87 3.14
C SER A 247 19.75 -24.73 1.90
N HIS A 248 20.72 -24.57 1.00
CA HIS A 248 21.06 -25.55 -0.01
C HIS A 248 22.57 -25.74 0.01
N ASP A 249 23.02 -26.69 0.84
CA ASP A 249 24.04 -27.66 0.40
C ASP A 249 23.38 -28.63 -0.59
#